data_AF-A0A3P9P1N8-F1
#
_entry.id   AF-A0A3P9P1N8-F1
#
_cell.length_a   1.000
_cell.length_b   1.000
_cell.length_c   1.000
_cell.angle_alpha   90.00
_cell.angle_beta   90.00
_cell.angle_gamma   90.00
#
_symmetry.space_group_name_H-M   'P 1'
#
loop_
_entity.id
_entity.type
_entity.pdbx_description
1 polymer ?
#
loop_
_entity_poly.entity_id
_entity_poly.type
_entity_poly.pdbx_seq_one_letter_code
_entity_poly.pdbx_strand_id
1 'polypeptide(L)' 'MLSVFRQSGPKVYIVTWNVGSAVPPDDITSLFGPNVSDGSIDMFIIG' A
#
# COMPACT_ATOMS: atom_id res chain seq x y z
N MET A 1 -20.60 13.93 -24.31
CA MET A 1 -20.85 13.44 -22.93
C MET A 1 -19.70 12.50 -22.58
N LEU A 2 -18.79 12.93 -21.71
CA LEU A 2 -17.65 12.10 -21.30
C LEU A 2 -18.09 11.26 -20.11
N SER A 3 -18.22 9.95 -20.29
CA SER A 3 -18.49 9.02 -19.19
C SER A 3 -17.19 8.75 -18.45
N VAL A 4 -17.04 9.34 -17.26
CA VAL A 4 -15.97 8.96 -16.32
C VAL A 4 -16.43 7.69 -15.63
N PHE A 5 -15.86 6.55 -16.00
CA PHE A 5 -16.02 5.32 -15.23
C PHE A 5 -15.27 5.49 -13.92
N ARG A 6 -15.99 5.60 -12.80
CA ARG A 6 -15.40 5.46 -11.46
C ARG A 6 -14.85 4.03 -11.38
N GLN A 7 -13.55 3.91 -11.16
CA GLN A 7 -12.94 2.64 -10.80
C GLN A 7 -13.55 2.21 -9.45
N SER A 8 -14.48 1.26 -9.47
CA SER A 8 -15.30 0.86 -8.30
C SER A 8 -14.73 -0.35 -7.55
N GLY A 9 -13.46 -0.68 -7.77
CA GLY A 9 -12.77 -1.75 -7.06
C GLY A 9 -12.01 -1.22 -5.84
N PRO A 10 -11.72 -2.09 -4.85
CA PRO A 10 -10.90 -1.72 -3.71
C PRO A 10 -9.49 -1.36 -4.15
N LYS A 11 -8.90 -0.33 -3.54
CA LYS A 11 -7.52 0.08 -3.76
C LYS A 11 -6.61 -0.69 -2.83
N VAL A 12 -5.86 -1.63 -3.40
CA VAL A 12 -4.94 -2.52 -2.68
C VAL A 12 -3.51 -2.08 -2.94
N TYR A 13 -2.71 -1.98 -1.88
CA TYR A 13 -1.27 -1.70 -1.96
C TYR A 13 -0.49 -2.95 -1.55
N ILE A 14 0.37 -3.43 -2.44
CA ILE A 14 1.19 -4.62 -2.22
C ILE A 14 2.63 -4.16 -2.02
N VAL A 15 3.17 -4.47 -0.85
CA VAL A 15 4.59 -4.31 -0.53
C VAL A 15 5.21 -5.69 -0.53
N THR A 16 6.32 -5.84 -1.22
CA THR A 16 7.22 -6.97 -0.97
C THR A 16 8.58 -6.48 -0.55
N TRP A 17 9.12 -7.06 0.50
CA TRP A 17 10.42 -6.69 1.01
C TRP A 17 11.22 -7.91 1.46
N ASN A 18 12.37 -8.09 0.82
CA ASN A 18 13.35 -9.06 1.27
C ASN A 18 14.19 -8.46 2.42
N VAL A 19 13.90 -8.89 3.65
CA VAL A 19 14.66 -8.52 4.85
C VAL A 19 15.99 -9.29 4.95
N GLY A 20 16.21 -10.28 4.09
CA GLY A 20 17.32 -11.23 4.18
C GLY A 20 17.17 -12.13 5.40
N SER A 21 18.30 -12.43 6.04
CA SER A 21 18.35 -13.17 7.32
C SER A 21 18.38 -12.26 8.55
N ALA A 22 18.18 -10.94 8.36
CA ALA A 22 18.17 -9.97 9.43
C ALA A 22 16.79 -9.87 10.10
N VAL A 23 16.75 -9.26 11.29
CA VAL A 23 15.51 -8.88 11.95
C VAL A 23 15.04 -7.54 11.35
N PRO A 24 13.79 -7.43 10.86
CA PRO A 24 13.27 -6.16 10.38
C PRO A 24 13.23 -5.14 11.54
N PRO A 25 13.38 -3.83 11.27
CA PRO A 25 13.23 -2.81 12.30
C PRO A 25 11.81 -2.81 12.86
N ASP A 26 11.65 -2.40 14.11
CA ASP A 26 10.34 -2.30 14.77
C ASP A 26 9.41 -1.28 14.10
N ASP A 27 9.99 -0.30 13.39
CA ASP A 27 9.28 0.67 12.58
C ASP A 27 9.51 0.42 11.08
N ILE A 28 8.43 0.04 10.40
CA ILE A 28 8.37 -0.20 8.95
C ILE A 28 7.52 0.84 8.21
N THR A 29 7.19 1.97 8.85
CA THR A 29 6.35 3.02 8.26
C THR A 29 6.89 3.55 6.92
N SER A 30 8.20 3.48 6.73
CA SER A 30 8.88 3.84 5.48
C SER A 30 8.55 2.94 4.28
N LEU A 31 8.04 1.72 4.50
CA LEU A 31 7.57 0.84 3.42
C LEU A 31 6.26 1.33 2.80
N PHE A 32 5.57 2.24 3.48
CA PHE A 32 4.31 2.81 3.05
C PHE A 32 4.58 4.15 2.34
N GLY A 33 4.10 4.28 1.10
CA GLY A 33 4.24 5.53 0.34
C GLY A 33 3.55 6.73 1.03
N PRO A 34 3.91 7.97 0.68
CA PRO A 34 3.48 9.19 1.38
C PRO A 34 1.95 9.41 1.43
N ASN A 35 1.18 8.71 0.60
CA ASN A 35 -0.27 8.86 0.51
C ASN A 35 -1.05 7.79 1.29
N VAL A 36 -0.39 6.96 2.12
CA VAL A 36 -1.10 5.94 2.91
C VAL A 36 -2.12 6.53 3.89
N SER A 37 -1.94 7.78 4.32
CA SER A 37 -2.82 8.46 5.27
C SER A 37 -4.01 9.19 4.62
N ASP A 38 -4.13 9.24 3.29
CA ASP A 38 -5.20 9.99 2.62
C ASP A 38 -6.55 9.25 2.60
N GLY A 39 -6.61 8.07 3.22
CA GLY A 39 -7.82 7.23 3.28
C GLY A 39 -8.20 6.61 1.94
N SER A 40 -7.32 6.70 0.93
CA SER A 40 -7.58 6.14 -0.39
C SER A 40 -7.22 4.66 -0.51
N ILE A 41 -6.47 4.09 0.43
CA ILE A 41 -6.10 2.67 0.42
C ILE A 41 -7.04 1.89 1.31
N ASP A 42 -7.68 0.86 0.75
CA ASP A 42 -8.59 -0.02 1.49
C ASP A 42 -7.81 -1.16 2.21
N MET A 43 -6.68 -1.59 1.63
CA MET A 43 -5.93 -2.75 2.12
C MET A 43 -4.43 -2.68 1.80
N PHE A 44 -3.62 -3.14 2.76
CA PHE A 44 -2.20 -3.46 2.57
C PHE A 44 -1.97 -4.97 2.60
N ILE A 45 -1.17 -5.45 1.65
CA ILE A 45 -0.62 -6.81 1.66
C ILE A 45 0.89 -6.67 1.74
N ILE A 46 1.52 -7.31 2.73
CA ILE A 46 2.96 -7.24 2.98
C ILE A 46 3.51 -8.67 2.98
N GLY A 47 4.57 -8.92 2.19
CA GLY A 47 5.19 -10.24 2.04
C GLY A 47 6.68 -10.21 1.79
#